data_AF-A0A348FXU7-F1
#
_entry.id   AF-A0A348FXU7-F1
#
_cell.length_a   1.000
_cell.length_b   1.000
_cell.length_c   1.000
_cell.angle_alpha   90.00
_cell.angle_beta   90.00
_cell.angle_gamma   90.00
#
_symmetry.space_group_name_H-M   'P 1'
#
loop_
_entity.id
_entity.type
_entity.pdbx_description
1 polymer ?
#
loop_
_entity_poly.entity_id
_entity_poly.type
_entity_poly.pdbx_seq_one_letter_code
_entity_poly.pdbx_strand_id
1 'polypeptide(L)'
;MRAFGRSASVKLNSRQLWARSREFREVADAALAKFNATRHLRPKCGAKRRTDGQPCQNLPLANGRCRLHGGRVPGGDGWHKPRWPENGPGADAALARKLEHLEWRRAKRAARLAAMTPEERARHEAWHRARKPGSAAERAAERERRRQDKAAANLLGGDRPRERRSPELLALDAEIVELRLALAIETGEGIFR
;
A
#
# COMPACT_ATOMS: atom_id res chain seq x y z
N MET A 1 -36.21 33.70 12.39
CA MET A 1 -35.19 33.53 13.44
C MET A 1 -35.40 32.17 14.11
N ARG A 2 -34.54 31.17 13.87
CA ARG A 2 -34.64 29.86 14.55
C ARG A 2 -33.84 29.93 15.85
N ALA A 3 -34.53 29.82 16.97
CA ALA A 3 -33.90 29.72 18.29
C ALA A 3 -33.12 28.40 18.36
N PHE A 4 -31.79 28.47 18.50
CA PHE A 4 -30.96 27.32 18.84
C PHE A 4 -31.29 26.89 20.28
N GLY A 5 -31.96 25.74 20.41
CA GLY A 5 -32.32 25.16 21.70
C GLY A 5 -31.08 24.94 22.57
N ARG A 6 -31.19 25.32 23.85
CA ARG A 6 -30.16 25.09 24.88
C ARG A 6 -29.82 23.60 24.93
N SER A 7 -28.59 23.24 24.60
CA SER A 7 -28.11 21.86 24.65
C SER A 7 -28.10 21.35 26.10
N ALA A 8 -28.73 20.20 26.35
CA ALA A 8 -28.66 19.51 27.63
C ALA A 8 -27.20 19.30 28.06
N SER A 9 -26.89 19.56 29.33
CA SER A 9 -25.56 19.33 29.88
C SER A 9 -25.27 17.83 29.88
N VAL A 10 -24.31 17.40 29.05
CA VAL A 10 -23.87 16.01 29.01
C VAL A 10 -23.07 15.74 30.29
N LYS A 11 -23.57 14.87 31.17
CA LYS A 11 -22.83 14.39 32.34
C LYS A 11 -21.58 13.65 31.87
N LEU A 12 -20.41 14.21 32.18
CA LEU A 12 -19.13 13.58 31.86
C LEU A 12 -18.82 12.49 32.89
N ASN A 13 -18.26 11.37 32.43
CA ASN A 13 -17.73 10.36 33.35
C ASN A 13 -16.37 10.79 33.92
N SER A 14 -15.90 10.08 34.95
CA SER A 14 -14.64 10.38 35.64
C SER A 14 -13.42 10.43 34.70
N ARG A 15 -13.35 9.54 33.70
CA ARG A 15 -12.28 9.55 32.68
C ARG A 15 -12.31 10.81 31.82
N GLN A 16 -13.50 11.27 31.45
CA GLN A 16 -13.68 12.48 30.66
C GLN A 16 -13.38 13.76 31.45
N LEU A 17 -13.70 13.77 32.75
CA LEU A 17 -13.33 14.88 33.64
C LEU A 17 -11.81 14.96 33.81
N TRP A 18 -11.15 13.82 34.06
CA TRP A 18 -9.68 13.75 34.12
C TRP A 18 -9.03 14.22 32.82
N ALA A 19 -9.48 13.73 31.66
CA ALA A 19 -8.93 14.13 30.37
C ALA A 19 -9.10 15.64 30.06
N ARG A 20 -9.98 16.34 30.77
CA ARG A 20 -10.19 17.79 30.65
C ARG A 20 -9.51 18.59 31.75
N SER A 21 -8.95 17.93 32.77
CA SER A 21 -8.28 18.59 33.89
C SER A 21 -7.00 19.29 33.43
N ARG A 22 -6.51 20.24 34.24
CA ARG A 22 -5.28 20.97 33.95
C ARG A 22 -4.08 20.04 34.04
N GLU A 23 -4.06 19.20 35.08
CA GLU A 23 -2.99 18.23 35.34
C GLU A 23 -2.82 17.28 34.15
N PHE A 24 -3.91 16.77 33.58
CA PHE A 24 -3.83 15.92 32.39
C PHE A 24 -3.23 16.65 31.18
N ARG A 25 -3.59 17.92 30.97
CA ARG A 25 -3.02 18.71 29.86
C ARG A 25 -1.52 18.92 30.05
N GLU A 26 -1.07 19.26 31.26
CA GLU A 26 0.35 19.43 31.56
C GLU A 26 1.15 18.14 31.29
N VAL A 27 0.62 16.99 31.70
CA VAL A 27 1.22 15.68 31.41
C VAL A 27 1.24 15.40 29.90
N ALA A 28 0.13 15.68 29.20
CA ALA A 28 0.01 15.47 27.76
C ALA A 28 0.98 16.36 26.96
N ASP A 29 1.11 17.63 27.35
CA ASP A 29 1.99 18.61 26.71
C ASP A 29 3.46 18.22 26.91
N ALA A 30 3.85 17.83 28.13
CA ALA A 30 5.20 17.32 28.40
C ALA A 30 5.52 16.07 27.56
N ALA A 31 4.56 15.15 27.41
CA ALA A 31 4.72 13.97 26.57
C ALA A 31 4.85 14.33 25.07
N LEU A 32 4.05 15.27 24.58
CA LEU A 32 4.12 15.77 23.20
C LEU A 32 5.45 16.47 22.91
N ALA A 33 5.93 17.30 23.84
CA ALA A 33 7.23 17.98 23.71
C ALA A 33 8.38 16.96 23.58
N LYS A 34 8.42 15.96 24.46
CA LYS A 34 9.41 14.88 24.42
C LYS A 34 9.34 14.08 23.11
N PHE A 35 8.13 13.78 22.64
CA PHE A 35 7.95 13.07 21.38
C PHE A 35 8.42 13.91 20.18
N ASN A 36 8.05 15.19 20.12
CA ASN A 36 8.43 16.09 19.03
C ASN A 36 9.95 16.30 18.96
N ALA A 37 10.63 16.42 20.11
CA ALA A 37 12.07 16.52 20.19
C ALA A 37 12.81 15.35 19.52
N THR A 38 12.26 14.14 19.54
CA THR A 38 12.88 12.94 18.97
C THR A 38 12.28 12.50 17.62
N ARG A 39 11.15 13.09 17.22
CA ARG A 39 10.38 12.65 16.04
C ARG A 39 11.18 12.72 14.74
N HIS A 40 12.09 13.67 14.60
CA HIS A 40 12.89 13.87 13.40
C HIS A 40 13.97 12.78 13.24
N LEU A 41 14.52 12.27 14.35
CA LEU A 41 15.51 11.19 14.38
C LEU A 41 14.92 9.81 14.09
N ARG A 42 13.60 9.66 14.20
CA ARG A 42 12.91 8.39 13.97
C ARG A 42 12.86 8.05 12.47
N PRO A 43 13.00 6.75 12.10
CA PRO A 43 12.89 6.32 10.72
C PRO A 43 11.53 6.72 10.14
N LYS A 44 11.48 6.93 8.82
CA LYS A 44 10.27 7.31 8.10
C LYS A 44 9.82 6.20 7.18
N CYS A 45 8.51 6.11 6.95
CA CYS A 45 7.95 5.22 5.96
C CYS A 45 8.38 5.66 4.56
N GLY A 46 9.19 4.84 3.88
CA GLY A 46 9.61 5.06 2.50
C GLY A 46 8.64 4.51 1.44
N ALA A 47 7.39 4.22 1.79
CA ALA A 47 6.42 3.75 0.80
C ALA A 47 6.05 4.88 -0.16
N LYS A 48 5.86 4.54 -1.44
CA LYS A 48 5.43 5.48 -2.48
C LYS A 48 4.02 6.00 -2.16
N ARG A 49 3.87 7.32 -2.02
CA ARG A 49 2.57 7.99 -1.88
C ARG A 49 1.77 7.85 -3.17
N ARG A 50 0.44 7.70 -3.04
CA ARG A 50 -0.46 7.62 -4.19
C ARG A 50 -0.54 8.94 -4.97
N THR A 51 -0.54 10.08 -4.28
CA THR A 51 -0.80 11.40 -4.87
C THR A 51 0.29 11.87 -5.82
N ASP A 52 1.55 11.73 -5.41
CA ASP A 52 2.69 12.36 -6.09
C ASP A 52 3.88 11.41 -6.29
N GLY A 53 3.75 10.15 -5.87
CA GLY A 53 4.80 9.15 -6.00
C GLY A 53 6.04 9.37 -5.12
N GLN A 54 6.02 10.36 -4.23
CA GLN A 54 7.12 10.64 -3.31
C GLN A 54 7.09 9.68 -2.10
N PRO A 55 8.18 9.56 -1.31
CA PRO A 55 8.15 8.76 -0.08
C PRO A 55 7.14 9.29 0.95
N CYS A 56 6.50 8.40 1.69
CA CYS A 56 5.39 8.72 2.59
C CYS A 56 5.74 9.66 3.75
N GLN A 57 6.95 9.61 4.27
CA GLN A 57 7.44 10.44 5.40
C GLN A 57 6.68 10.28 6.74
N ASN A 58 5.62 9.48 6.81
CA ASN A 58 4.93 9.16 8.06
C ASN A 58 5.76 8.24 8.93
N LEU A 59 5.55 8.31 10.26
CA LEU A 59 6.22 7.40 11.19
C LEU A 59 5.78 5.94 10.95
N PRO A 60 6.73 5.01 10.82
CA PRO A 60 6.45 3.60 10.63
C PRO A 60 6.01 2.94 11.94
N LEU A 61 5.29 1.82 11.80
CA LEU A 61 5.03 0.86 12.86
C LEU A 61 6.15 -0.20 12.87
N ALA A 62 6.01 -1.23 13.72
CA ALA A 62 7.04 -2.26 13.92
C ALA A 62 7.51 -2.95 12.61
N ASN A 63 6.66 -3.02 11.58
CA ASN A 63 6.99 -3.61 10.29
C ASN A 63 7.70 -2.64 9.31
N GLY A 64 8.10 -1.45 9.74
CA GLY A 64 8.77 -0.45 8.91
C GLY A 64 7.83 0.35 7.99
N ARG A 65 6.51 0.12 8.03
CA ARG A 65 5.50 0.86 7.25
C ARG A 65 4.55 1.63 8.16
N CYS A 66 4.06 2.78 7.68
CA CYS A 66 3.08 3.57 8.42
C CYS A 66 1.66 2.97 8.31
N ARG A 67 0.73 3.45 9.15
CA ARG A 67 -0.68 3.00 9.13
C ARG A 67 -1.35 3.07 7.76
N LEU A 68 -0.98 4.04 6.92
CA LEU A 68 -1.56 4.25 5.58
C LEU A 68 -1.00 3.27 4.54
N HIS A 69 0.20 2.73 4.77
CA HIS A 69 0.91 1.84 3.85
C HIS A 69 1.09 0.44 4.42
N GLY A 70 0.07 -0.06 5.14
CA GLY A 70 0.04 -1.44 5.64
C GLY A 70 0.77 -1.67 6.96
N GLY A 71 1.13 -0.63 7.70
CA GLY A 71 1.84 -0.75 8.99
C GLY A 71 1.11 -1.59 10.05
N ARG A 72 -0.22 -1.63 9.97
CA ARG A 72 -1.08 -2.43 10.87
C ARG A 72 -1.24 -3.88 10.43
N VAL A 73 -0.88 -4.19 9.18
CA VAL A 73 -0.96 -5.54 8.65
C VAL A 73 0.29 -6.29 9.10
N PRO A 74 0.15 -7.42 9.81
CA PRO A 74 1.30 -8.22 10.20
C PRO A 74 2.05 -8.68 8.94
N GLY A 75 3.37 -8.60 8.97
CA GLY A 75 4.24 -9.10 7.91
C GLY A 75 4.45 -10.61 8.01
N GLY A 76 5.21 -11.16 7.05
CA GLY A 76 5.63 -12.56 7.06
C GLY A 76 4.46 -13.55 7.07
N ASP A 77 4.55 -14.54 7.95
CA ASP A 77 3.58 -15.65 8.03
C ASP A 77 2.22 -15.25 8.60
N GLY A 78 2.10 -14.03 9.14
CA GLY A 78 0.81 -13.47 9.60
C GLY A 78 -0.03 -12.90 8.46
N TRP A 79 0.51 -12.79 7.24
CA TRP A 79 -0.20 -12.21 6.11
C TRP A 79 -1.42 -13.09 5.75
N HIS A 80 -2.60 -12.48 5.63
CA HIS A 80 -3.90 -13.10 5.27
C HIS A 80 -4.46 -14.08 6.29
N LYS A 81 -3.79 -14.29 7.43
CA LYS A 81 -4.36 -15.09 8.52
C LYS A 81 -5.36 -14.27 9.34
N PRO A 82 -6.49 -14.86 9.76
CA PRO A 82 -7.37 -14.23 10.74
C PRO A 82 -6.58 -13.97 12.03
N ARG A 83 -6.71 -12.76 12.59
CA ARG A 83 -6.20 -12.47 13.95
C ARG A 83 -7.24 -12.90 14.97
N TRP A 84 -6.88 -13.72 15.94
CA TRP A 84 -7.78 -14.12 17.02
C TRP A 84 -7.86 -13.03 18.09
N PRO A 85 -8.99 -12.86 18.79
CA PRO A 85 -9.07 -11.95 19.92
C PRO A 85 -8.11 -12.40 21.03
N GLU A 86 -7.57 -11.43 21.76
CA GLU A 86 -6.82 -11.68 23.00
C GLU A 86 -7.79 -12.00 24.15
N ASN A 87 -7.30 -12.68 25.18
CA ASN A 87 -8.10 -13.00 26.36
C ASN A 87 -8.57 -11.72 27.06
N GLY A 88 -9.84 -11.68 27.46
CA GLY A 88 -10.40 -10.55 28.19
C GLY A 88 -11.94 -10.47 28.11
N PRO A 89 -12.54 -9.46 28.76
CA PRO A 89 -13.98 -9.27 28.73
C PRO A 89 -14.50 -9.12 27.28
N GLY A 90 -15.39 -10.02 26.86
CA GLY A 90 -15.96 -10.03 25.51
C GLY A 90 -15.11 -10.73 24.43
N ALA A 91 -14.02 -11.41 24.82
CA ALA A 91 -13.20 -12.19 23.89
C ALA A 91 -14.01 -13.30 23.20
N ASP A 92 -14.85 -14.03 23.93
CA ASP A 92 -15.67 -15.11 23.39
C ASP A 92 -16.68 -14.60 22.35
N ALA A 93 -17.36 -13.49 22.65
CA ALA A 93 -18.26 -12.85 21.71
C ALA A 93 -17.54 -12.35 20.44
N ALA A 94 -16.30 -11.85 20.59
CA ALA A 94 -15.48 -11.47 19.45
C ALA A 94 -15.00 -12.68 18.63
N LEU A 95 -14.71 -13.80 19.29
CA LEU A 95 -14.32 -15.05 18.65
C LEU A 95 -15.50 -15.63 17.86
N ALA A 96 -16.69 -15.73 18.48
CA ALA A 96 -17.90 -16.23 17.83
C ALA A 96 -18.23 -15.45 16.55
N ARG A 97 -18.27 -14.10 16.62
CA ARG A 97 -18.47 -13.25 15.42
C ARG A 97 -17.42 -13.49 14.34
N LYS A 98 -16.18 -13.80 14.73
CA LYS A 98 -15.10 -14.06 13.76
C LYS A 98 -15.28 -15.41 13.07
N LEU A 99 -15.65 -16.44 13.83
CA LEU A 99 -15.93 -17.77 13.28
C LEU A 99 -17.11 -17.72 12.32
N GLU A 100 -18.22 -17.08 12.71
CA GLU A 100 -19.39 -16.87 11.86
C GLU A 100 -19.03 -16.16 10.54
N HIS A 101 -18.23 -15.10 10.60
CA HIS A 101 -17.78 -14.40 9.39
C HIS A 101 -16.90 -15.31 8.51
N LEU A 102 -16.04 -16.14 9.09
CA LEU A 102 -15.23 -17.10 8.31
C LEU A 102 -16.10 -18.14 7.61
N GLU A 103 -17.11 -18.67 8.29
CA GLU A 103 -18.09 -19.61 7.73
C GLU A 103 -18.91 -18.96 6.62
N TRP A 104 -19.45 -17.77 6.85
CA TRP A 104 -20.16 -17.01 5.83
C TRP A 104 -19.31 -16.78 4.56
N ARG A 105 -18.02 -16.43 4.72
CA ARG A 105 -17.10 -16.29 3.58
C ARG A 105 -16.87 -17.61 2.85
N ARG A 106 -16.74 -18.73 3.57
CA ARG A 106 -16.59 -20.07 2.99
C ARG A 106 -17.84 -20.45 2.20
N ALA A 107 -19.03 -20.28 2.78
CA ALA A 107 -20.31 -20.55 2.14
C ALA A 107 -20.48 -19.69 0.87
N LYS A 108 -20.22 -18.37 0.95
CA LYS A 108 -20.29 -17.46 -0.20
C LYS A 108 -19.31 -17.86 -1.31
N ARG A 109 -18.11 -18.34 -0.97
CA ARG A 109 -17.15 -18.86 -1.95
C ARG A 109 -17.65 -20.15 -2.57
N ALA A 110 -18.17 -21.08 -1.78
CA ALA A 110 -18.73 -22.34 -2.26
C ALA A 110 -19.90 -22.12 -3.22
N ALA A 111 -20.86 -21.26 -2.86
CA ALA A 111 -22.00 -20.90 -3.70
C ALA A 111 -21.56 -20.31 -5.05
N ARG A 112 -20.58 -19.39 -5.04
CA ARG A 112 -20.02 -18.82 -6.28
C ARG A 112 -19.34 -19.88 -7.15
N LEU A 113 -18.62 -20.83 -6.56
CA LEU A 113 -17.99 -21.92 -7.33
C LEU A 113 -19.02 -22.90 -7.86
N ALA A 114 -20.09 -23.19 -7.09
CA ALA A 114 -21.19 -24.05 -7.51
C ALA A 114 -22.00 -23.44 -8.66
N ALA A 115 -22.17 -22.11 -8.67
CA ALA A 115 -22.84 -21.38 -9.74
C ALA A 115 -22.03 -21.25 -11.04
N MET A 116 -20.71 -21.48 -11.01
CA MET A 116 -19.88 -21.47 -12.21
C MET A 116 -20.18 -22.69 -13.10
N THR A 117 -20.23 -22.48 -14.41
CA THR A 117 -20.27 -23.60 -15.37
C THR A 117 -18.96 -24.41 -15.34
N PRO A 118 -18.93 -25.63 -15.88
CA PRO A 118 -17.68 -26.42 -15.96
C PRO A 118 -16.53 -25.68 -16.65
N GLU A 119 -16.81 -24.96 -17.75
CA GLU A 119 -15.82 -24.21 -18.52
C GLU A 119 -15.30 -23.00 -17.73
N GLU A 120 -16.18 -22.28 -17.05
CA GLU A 120 -15.81 -21.17 -16.16
C GLU A 120 -14.95 -21.63 -14.99
N ARG A 121 -15.30 -22.78 -14.40
CA ARG A 121 -14.53 -23.38 -13.32
C ARG A 121 -13.13 -23.78 -13.79
N ALA A 122 -13.02 -24.39 -14.98
CA ALA A 122 -11.73 -24.73 -15.58
C ALA A 122 -10.86 -23.48 -15.82
N ARG A 123 -11.43 -22.40 -16.37
CA ARG A 123 -10.72 -21.12 -16.54
C ARG A 123 -10.27 -20.52 -15.21
N HIS A 124 -11.14 -20.55 -14.20
CA HIS A 124 -10.83 -20.05 -12.86
C HIS A 124 -9.68 -20.84 -12.22
N GLU A 125 -9.71 -22.17 -12.30
CA GLU A 125 -8.64 -23.04 -11.80
C GLU A 125 -7.32 -22.84 -12.54
N ALA A 126 -7.36 -22.75 -13.88
CA ALA A 126 -6.18 -22.45 -14.69
C ALA A 126 -5.57 -21.09 -14.30
N TRP A 127 -6.41 -20.08 -14.09
CA TRP A 127 -5.97 -18.76 -13.63
C TRP A 127 -5.27 -18.81 -12.27
N HIS A 128 -5.82 -19.55 -11.29
CA HIS A 128 -5.21 -19.72 -9.97
C HIS A 128 -3.91 -20.52 -10.04
N ARG A 129 -3.85 -21.57 -10.86
CA ARG A 129 -2.64 -22.38 -11.05
C ARG A 129 -1.50 -21.56 -11.65
N ALA A 130 -1.79 -20.80 -12.70
CA ALA A 130 -0.81 -19.93 -13.37
C ALA A 130 -0.29 -18.79 -12.48
N ARG A 131 -1.10 -18.34 -11.49
CA ARG A 131 -0.77 -17.21 -10.61
C ARG A 131 -0.44 -17.61 -9.18
N LYS A 132 -0.38 -18.91 -8.87
CA LYS A 132 -0.01 -19.39 -7.54
C LYS A 132 1.40 -18.85 -7.25
N PRO A 133 1.58 -18.02 -6.22
CA PRO A 133 2.91 -17.60 -5.84
C PRO A 133 3.74 -18.85 -5.56
N GLY A 134 4.92 -18.95 -6.16
CA GLY A 134 5.85 -20.05 -5.89
C GLY A 134 6.14 -20.22 -4.39
N SER A 135 6.80 -21.32 -4.06
CA SER A 135 7.27 -21.61 -2.70
C SER A 135 8.04 -20.43 -2.11
N ALA A 136 8.15 -20.37 -0.78
CA ALA A 136 8.90 -19.30 -0.12
C ALA A 136 10.35 -19.22 -0.62
N ALA A 137 10.98 -20.37 -0.88
CA ALA A 137 12.30 -20.51 -1.45
C ALA A 137 12.38 -19.96 -2.88
N GLU A 138 11.45 -20.35 -3.77
CA GLU A 138 11.38 -19.83 -5.14
C GLU A 138 11.23 -18.30 -5.16
N ARG A 139 10.34 -17.75 -4.32
CA ARG A 139 10.17 -16.30 -4.20
C ARG A 139 11.41 -15.60 -3.63
N ALA A 140 12.17 -16.26 -2.76
CA ALA A 140 13.41 -15.71 -2.22
C ALA A 140 14.52 -15.71 -3.28
N ALA A 141 14.71 -16.83 -3.98
CA ALA A 141 15.64 -16.95 -5.11
C ALA A 141 15.33 -15.93 -6.20
N GLU A 142 14.05 -15.75 -6.55
CA GLU A 142 13.59 -14.73 -7.50
C GLU A 142 13.95 -13.30 -7.04
N ARG A 143 13.75 -12.97 -5.76
CA ARG A 143 14.13 -11.66 -5.22
C ARG A 143 15.64 -11.47 -5.25
N GLU A 144 16.39 -12.52 -4.97
CA GLU A 144 17.84 -12.47 -4.99
C GLU A 144 18.37 -12.28 -6.41
N ARG A 145 17.84 -13.04 -7.37
CA ARG A 145 18.16 -12.85 -8.79
C ARG A 145 17.91 -11.41 -9.23
N ARG A 146 16.74 -10.82 -8.91
CA ARG A 146 16.47 -9.40 -9.22
C ARG A 146 17.43 -8.43 -8.54
N ARG A 147 17.91 -8.75 -7.33
CA ARG A 147 18.91 -7.93 -6.64
C ARG A 147 20.27 -8.03 -7.35
N GLN A 148 20.68 -9.24 -7.73
CA GLN A 148 21.89 -9.49 -8.50
C GLN A 148 21.83 -8.82 -9.88
N ASP A 149 20.72 -8.97 -10.62
CA ASP A 149 20.49 -8.32 -11.91
C ASP A 149 20.58 -6.80 -11.79
N LYS A 150 19.99 -6.22 -10.74
CA LYS A 150 20.09 -4.77 -10.48
C LYS A 150 21.51 -4.34 -10.12
N ALA A 151 22.22 -5.13 -9.31
CA ALA A 151 23.62 -4.87 -8.98
C ALA A 151 24.50 -4.95 -10.24
N ALA A 152 24.32 -5.98 -11.06
CA ALA A 152 25.00 -6.14 -12.34
C ALA A 152 24.68 -4.99 -13.31
N ALA A 153 23.42 -4.58 -13.42
CA ALA A 153 23.01 -3.44 -14.23
C ALA A 153 23.63 -2.13 -13.73
N ASN A 154 23.77 -1.94 -12.41
CA ASN A 154 24.44 -0.76 -11.86
C ASN A 154 25.96 -0.79 -12.11
N LEU A 155 26.59 -1.97 -12.05
CA LEU A 155 28.02 -2.14 -12.34
C LEU A 155 28.33 -1.92 -13.82
N LEU A 156 27.54 -2.54 -14.71
CA LEU A 156 27.68 -2.40 -16.17
C LEU A 156 27.19 -1.04 -16.69
N GLY A 157 26.24 -0.43 -15.97
CA GLY A 157 25.67 0.87 -16.26
C GLY A 157 26.38 2.04 -15.56
N GLY A 158 27.46 1.78 -14.82
CA GLY A 158 28.30 2.82 -14.23
C GLY A 158 28.76 3.79 -15.31
N ASP A 159 28.47 5.08 -15.12
CA ASP A 159 28.79 6.23 -15.97
C ASP A 159 29.35 5.85 -17.34
N ARG A 160 28.49 5.27 -18.21
CA ARG A 160 28.73 5.46 -19.63
C ARG A 160 28.61 6.97 -19.80
N PRO A 161 29.69 7.67 -20.23
CA PRO A 161 29.53 9.04 -20.67
C PRO A 161 28.36 9.00 -21.63
N ARG A 162 27.36 9.89 -21.46
CA ARG A 162 26.40 10.11 -22.55
C ARG A 162 27.28 10.41 -23.75
N GLU A 163 27.49 9.42 -24.62
CA GLU A 163 28.25 9.61 -25.85
C GLU A 163 27.67 10.87 -26.47
N ARG A 164 28.53 11.87 -26.71
CA ARG A 164 28.10 13.03 -27.48
C ARG A 164 27.51 12.45 -28.75
N ARG A 165 26.19 12.59 -28.93
CA ARG A 165 25.54 12.11 -30.15
C ARG A 165 26.31 12.68 -31.32
N SER A 166 26.77 11.80 -32.20
CA SER A 166 27.51 12.26 -33.36
C SER A 166 26.61 13.17 -34.21
N PRO A 167 27.16 14.15 -34.93
CA PRO A 167 26.38 15.02 -35.81
C PRO A 167 25.48 14.24 -36.77
N GLU A 168 25.95 13.08 -37.23
CA GLU A 168 25.23 12.17 -38.13
C GLU A 168 23.99 11.58 -37.46
N LEU A 169 24.08 11.19 -36.18
CA LEU A 169 22.93 10.70 -35.42
C LEU A 169 21.87 11.79 -35.19
N LEU A 170 22.29 13.04 -34.99
CA LEU A 170 21.38 14.17 -34.86
C LEU A 170 20.68 14.49 -36.19
N ALA A 171 21.38 14.35 -37.31
CA ALA A 171 20.80 14.51 -38.65
C ALA A 171 19.75 13.42 -38.92
N LEU A 172 20.05 12.17 -38.58
CA LEU A 172 19.10 11.06 -38.71
C LEU A 172 17.88 11.22 -37.80
N ASP A 173 18.06 11.67 -36.55
CA ASP A 173 16.94 11.95 -35.64
C ASP A 173 16.01 13.04 -36.23
N ALA A 174 16.58 14.09 -36.84
CA ALA A 174 15.81 15.14 -37.51
C ALA A 174 15.05 14.61 -38.72
N GLU A 175 15.70 13.79 -39.55
CA GLU A 175 15.07 13.15 -40.71
C GLU A 175 13.91 12.22 -40.30
N ILE A 176 14.07 11.46 -39.22
CA ILE A 176 13.00 10.62 -38.66
C ILE A 176 11.80 11.46 -38.21
N VAL A 177 12.04 12.62 -37.60
CA VAL A 177 10.96 13.53 -37.17
C VAL A 177 10.21 14.07 -38.38
N GLU A 178 10.92 14.53 -39.41
CA GLU A 178 10.32 15.01 -40.66
C GLU A 178 9.49 13.93 -41.36
N LEU A 179 10.04 12.71 -41.50
CA LEU A 179 9.34 11.59 -42.13
C LEU A 179 8.10 11.17 -41.33
N ARG A 180 8.16 11.21 -40.00
CA ARG A 180 6.99 10.92 -39.14
C ARG A 180 5.91 11.99 -39.28
N LEU A 181 6.29 13.26 -39.41
CA LEU A 181 5.37 14.36 -39.67
C LEU A 181 4.71 14.22 -41.05
N ALA A 182 5.50 13.96 -42.09
CA ALA A 182 4.99 13.73 -43.44
C ALA A 182 4.01 12.55 -43.48
N LEU A 183 4.38 11.43 -42.84
CA LEU A 183 3.52 10.25 -42.74
C LEU A 183 2.23 10.57 -42.00
N ALA A 184 2.26 11.31 -40.88
CA ALA A 184 1.07 11.69 -40.13
C ALA A 184 0.12 12.61 -40.92
N ILE A 185 0.66 13.46 -41.80
CA ILE A 185 -0.12 14.30 -42.71
C ILE A 185 -0.78 13.45 -43.79
N GLU A 186 -0.06 12.48 -44.37
CA GLU A 186 -0.59 11.59 -45.41
C GLU A 186 -1.62 10.60 -44.87
N THR A 187 -1.42 10.05 -43.68
CA THR A 187 -2.34 9.06 -43.08
C THR A 187 -3.50 9.70 -42.31
N GLY A 188 -3.44 11.00 -42.01
CA GLY A 188 -4.42 11.71 -41.19
C GLY A 188 -4.38 11.33 -39.69
N GLU A 189 -3.45 10.48 -39.27
CA GLU A 189 -3.25 10.10 -37.87
C GLU A 189 -2.37 11.13 -37.16
N GLY A 190 -2.93 12.28 -36.77
CA GLY A 190 -2.18 13.25 -35.97
C GLY A 190 -2.74 14.64 -35.76
N ILE A 191 -3.85 15.01 -36.40
CA ILE A 191 -4.46 16.34 -36.21
C ILE A 191 -5.75 16.17 -35.39
N PHE A 192 -5.58 16.22 -34.06
CA PHE A 192 -6.61 16.21 -33.00
C PHE A 192 -7.43 14.91 -32.79
N ARG A 193 -7.07 14.16 -31.74
CA ARG A 193 -8.01 13.71 -30.69
C ARG A 193 -7.30 13.45 -29.37
#